data_AF-A0A2P4Y9G9-F1
#
_entry.id   AF-A0A2P4Y9G9-F1
#
_cell.length_a   1.000
_cell.length_b   1.000
_cell.length_c   1.000
_cell.angle_alpha   90.00
_cell.angle_beta   90.00
_cell.angle_gamma   90.00
#
_symmetry.space_group_name_H-M   'P 1'
#
loop_
_entity.id
_entity.type
_entity.pdbx_description
1 polymer ?
#
loop_
_entity_poly.entity_id
_entity_poly.type
_entity_poly.pdbx_seq_one_letter_code
_entity_poly.pdbx_strand_id
1 'polypeptide(L)'
;MIQENACMNKLKVLRKETDDLSVLLLNNYDCHVSEEGQMLVIVEGNATVVILPSNSTAVCLPLDVDEMVLLKAKPHHSVKCTGGSAKEKRLRAIQSTIAAWVAITQRTEIRSFASAIPQYPEMAV
;
A
#
# COMPACT_ATOMS: atom_id res chain seq x y z
N MET A 1 -6.99 -9.23 -19.50
CA MET A 1 -5.76 -10.00 -19.78
C MET A 1 -4.46 -9.43 -19.17
N ILE A 2 -3.93 -8.25 -19.56
CA ILE A 2 -2.62 -7.78 -19.02
C ILE A 2 -2.70 -7.40 -17.52
N GLN A 3 -3.78 -6.74 -17.11
CA GLN A 3 -4.01 -6.32 -15.71
C GLN A 3 -4.18 -7.53 -14.76
N GLU A 4 -4.92 -8.55 -15.20
CA GLU A 4 -5.17 -9.79 -14.44
C GLU A 4 -3.87 -10.56 -14.21
N ASN A 5 -3.04 -10.74 -15.25
CA ASN A 5 -1.75 -11.42 -15.12
C ASN A 5 -0.80 -10.71 -14.16
N ALA A 6 -0.80 -9.37 -14.15
CA ALA A 6 0.00 -8.59 -13.21
C ALA A 6 -0.50 -8.70 -11.76
N CYS A 7 -1.82 -8.74 -11.55
CA CYS A 7 -2.44 -8.90 -10.23
C CYS A 7 -2.12 -10.28 -9.64
N MET A 8 -2.30 -11.34 -10.44
CA MET A 8 -2.01 -12.72 -10.06
C MET A 8 -0.55 -12.92 -9.63
N ASN A 9 0.39 -12.33 -10.37
CA ASN A 9 1.81 -12.41 -10.01
C ASN A 9 2.12 -11.74 -8.67
N LYS A 10 1.41 -10.67 -8.30
CA LYS A 10 1.57 -10.02 -7.00
C LYS A 10 1.01 -10.86 -5.86
N LEU A 11 -0.18 -11.46 -6.03
CA LEU A 11 -0.78 -12.32 -5.00
C LEU A 11 0.08 -13.55 -4.70
N LYS A 12 0.69 -14.13 -5.73
CA LYS A 12 1.65 -15.24 -5.58
C LYS A 12 2.92 -14.86 -4.82
N VAL A 13 3.34 -13.59 -4.88
CA VAL A 13 4.45 -13.10 -4.05
C VAL A 13 3.99 -13.00 -2.61
N LEU A 14 2.82 -12.40 -2.34
CA LEU A 14 2.28 -12.28 -0.98
C LEU A 14 2.21 -13.64 -0.27
N ARG A 15 1.65 -14.65 -0.93
CA ARG A 15 1.54 -16.01 -0.38
C ARG A 15 2.88 -16.64 0.00
N LYS A 16 3.98 -16.26 -0.66
CA LYS A 16 5.32 -16.79 -0.34
C LYS A 16 5.97 -16.07 0.85
N GLU A 17 5.58 -14.83 1.10
CA GLU A 17 6.15 -13.99 2.16
C GLU A 17 5.34 -14.06 3.46
N THR A 18 4.18 -14.72 3.45
CA THR A 18 3.30 -14.89 4.61
C THR A 18 3.17 -16.36 4.99
N ASP A 19 3.52 -16.71 6.22
CA ASP A 19 3.46 -18.09 6.71
C ASP A 19 2.02 -18.55 7.01
N ASP A 20 1.14 -17.61 7.36
CA ASP A 20 -0.24 -17.86 7.83
C ASP A 20 -1.29 -17.02 7.09
N LEU A 21 -2.56 -17.32 7.37
CA LEU A 21 -3.71 -16.56 6.88
C LEU A 21 -3.53 -15.07 7.21
N SER A 22 -3.39 -14.26 6.17
CA SER A 22 -3.12 -12.83 6.30
C SER A 22 -4.38 -11.99 6.09
N VAL A 23 -4.32 -10.73 6.49
CA VAL A 23 -5.41 -9.76 6.27
C VAL A 23 -4.90 -8.65 5.35
N LEU A 24 -5.64 -8.40 4.28
CA LEU A 24 -5.37 -7.34 3.33
C LEU A 24 -6.34 -6.17 3.55
N LEU A 25 -5.85 -5.11 4.17
CA LEU A 25 -6.61 -3.88 4.41
C LEU A 25 -6.58 -2.99 3.16
N LEU A 26 -7.72 -2.75 2.53
CA LEU A 26 -7.83 -1.99 1.28
C LEU A 26 -8.86 -0.87 1.38
N ASN A 27 -8.72 0.12 0.49
CA ASN A 27 -9.79 1.10 0.26
C ASN A 27 -10.98 0.45 -0.48
N ASN A 28 -12.11 1.17 -0.51
CA ASN A 28 -13.37 0.72 -1.09
C ASN A 28 -13.51 0.97 -2.60
N TYR A 29 -12.42 0.98 -3.36
CA TYR A 29 -12.53 1.08 -4.82
C TYR A 29 -13.25 -0.14 -5.41
N ASP A 30 -13.96 0.07 -6.51
CA ASP A 30 -14.80 -0.94 -7.17
C ASP A 30 -14.08 -2.26 -7.41
N CYS A 31 -12.79 -2.21 -7.77
CA CYS A 31 -11.96 -3.39 -8.00
C CYS A 31 -11.57 -4.17 -6.73
N HIS A 32 -11.68 -3.58 -5.55
CA HIS A 32 -11.40 -4.22 -4.26
C HIS A 32 -12.67 -4.77 -3.60
N VAL A 33 -13.83 -4.15 -3.89
CA VAL A 33 -15.13 -4.61 -3.36
C VAL A 33 -15.77 -5.70 -4.21
N SER A 34 -15.31 -5.91 -5.45
CA SER A 34 -15.86 -6.96 -6.31
C SER A 34 -15.59 -8.36 -5.77
N GLU A 35 -16.59 -9.24 -5.92
CA GLU A 35 -16.51 -10.63 -5.46
C GLU A 35 -15.33 -11.36 -6.13
N GLU A 36 -15.12 -11.13 -7.42
CA GLU A 36 -14.03 -11.75 -8.17
C GLU A 36 -12.66 -11.32 -7.64
N GLY A 37 -12.51 -10.05 -7.25
CA GLY A 37 -11.28 -9.53 -6.69
C GLY A 37 -10.97 -10.13 -5.33
N GLN A 38 -11.97 -10.23 -4.46
CA GLN A 38 -11.82 -10.82 -3.13
C GLN A 38 -11.56 -12.32 -3.18
N MET A 39 -12.24 -13.03 -4.09
CA MET A 39 -12.03 -14.46 -4.31
C MET A 39 -10.58 -14.74 -4.73
N LEU A 40 -10.02 -13.92 -5.62
CA LEU A 40 -8.62 -14.06 -6.03
C LEU A 40 -7.65 -13.86 -4.86
N VAL A 41 -7.89 -12.89 -3.98
CA VAL A 41 -7.04 -12.65 -2.80
C VAL A 41 -7.05 -13.85 -1.86
N ILE A 42 -8.22 -14.47 -1.65
CA ILE A 42 -8.35 -15.67 -0.81
C ILE A 42 -7.62 -16.86 -1.43
N VAL A 43 -7.90 -17.18 -2.70
CA VAL A 43 -7.39 -18.39 -3.37
C VAL A 43 -5.89 -18.31 -3.65
N GLU A 44 -5.41 -17.16 -4.13
CA GLU A 44 -4.03 -17.02 -4.60
C GLU A 44 -3.12 -16.40 -3.55
N GLY A 45 -3.66 -15.51 -2.70
CA GLY A 45 -2.90 -14.76 -1.71
C GLY A 45 -2.90 -15.36 -0.31
N ASN A 46 -3.75 -16.37 -0.03
CA ASN A 46 -3.98 -16.88 1.32
C ASN A 46 -4.30 -15.77 2.33
N ALA A 47 -5.15 -14.83 1.91
CA ALA A 47 -5.50 -13.66 2.71
C ALA A 47 -7.00 -13.34 2.61
N THR A 48 -7.54 -12.73 3.67
CA THR A 48 -8.89 -12.17 3.68
C THR A 48 -8.83 -10.66 3.44
N VAL A 49 -9.78 -10.13 2.68
CA VAL A 49 -9.86 -8.69 2.41
C VAL A 49 -10.70 -8.00 3.48
N VAL A 50 -10.17 -6.92 4.04
CA VAL A 50 -10.92 -5.98 4.88
C VAL A 50 -11.03 -4.67 4.12
N ILE A 51 -12.25 -4.28 3.81
CA ILE A 51 -12.55 -3.03 3.12
C ILE A 51 -12.81 -1.93 4.14
N LEU A 52 -12.08 -0.83 4.00
CA LEU A 52 -12.32 0.37 4.81
C LEU A 52 -13.62 1.08 4.40
N PRO A 53 -14.35 1.68 5.34
CA PRO A 53 -15.50 2.53 5.03
C PRO A 53 -15.15 3.66 4.06
N SER A 54 -16.14 4.11 3.28
CA SER A 54 -15.99 5.26 2.39
C SER A 54 -15.40 6.48 3.13
N ASN A 55 -14.47 7.18 2.47
CA ASN A 55 -13.80 8.39 2.99
C ASN A 55 -12.96 8.19 4.26
N SER A 56 -12.67 6.95 4.68
CA SER A 56 -11.85 6.69 5.87
C SER A 56 -10.38 6.41 5.55
N THR A 57 -10.02 6.18 4.29
CA THR A 57 -8.67 5.75 3.89
C THR A 57 -7.57 6.71 4.36
N ALA A 58 -7.80 8.01 4.27
CA ALA A 58 -6.83 9.03 4.70
C ALA A 58 -6.50 9.01 6.20
N VAL A 59 -7.32 8.34 7.02
CA VAL A 59 -7.18 8.26 8.48
C VAL A 59 -6.91 6.82 8.95
N CYS A 60 -7.45 5.82 8.25
CA CYS A 60 -7.44 4.44 8.69
C CYS A 60 -6.52 3.53 7.86
N LEU A 61 -6.04 3.97 6.69
CA LEU A 61 -5.10 3.17 5.89
C LEU A 61 -3.66 3.59 6.23
N PRO A 62 -2.83 2.71 6.81
CA PRO A 62 -1.45 3.05 7.19
C PRO A 62 -0.63 3.65 6.05
N LEU A 63 -0.88 3.17 4.83
CA LEU A 63 -0.24 3.66 3.61
C LEU A 63 -0.51 5.16 3.38
N ASP A 64 -1.75 5.59 3.57
CA ASP A 64 -2.18 6.97 3.31
C ASP A 64 -1.90 7.92 4.48
N VAL A 65 -1.91 7.41 5.72
CA VAL A 65 -1.69 8.21 6.95
C VAL A 65 -0.24 8.68 7.03
N ASP A 66 0.73 7.76 6.93
CA ASP A 66 2.12 8.05 7.31
C ASP A 66 3.13 7.61 6.24
N GLU A 67 2.90 6.48 5.58
CA GLU A 67 3.90 5.89 4.69
C GLU A 67 4.07 6.68 3.39
N MET A 68 2.97 7.13 2.79
CA MET A 68 2.99 7.98 1.60
C MET A 68 3.60 9.36 1.91
N VAL A 69 3.37 9.90 3.11
CA VAL A 69 4.00 11.14 3.58
C VAL A 69 5.51 10.94 3.69
N LEU A 70 5.95 9.81 4.26
CA LEU A 70 7.36 9.47 4.41
C LEU A 70 8.06 9.29 3.05
N LEU A 71 7.42 8.59 2.11
CA LEU A 71 7.94 8.40 0.75
C LEU A 71 8.11 9.74 0.03
N LYS A 72 7.15 10.67 0.17
CA LYS A 72 7.22 12.02 -0.41
C LYS A 72 8.25 12.92 0.28
N ALA A 73 8.44 12.77 1.59
CA ALA A 73 9.38 13.57 2.38
C ALA A 73 10.85 13.20 2.14
N LYS A 74 11.15 12.00 1.62
CA LYS A 74 12.52 11.59 1.33
C LYS A 74 13.09 12.46 0.18
N PRO A 75 14.30 13.04 0.36
CA PRO A 75 14.89 13.99 -0.58
C PRO A 75 15.15 13.42 -1.98
N HIS A 76 15.12 12.10 -2.14
CA HIS A 76 15.24 11.44 -3.44
C HIS A 76 14.00 11.62 -4.33
N HIS A 77 12.83 11.87 -3.74
CA HIS A 77 11.59 12.00 -4.51
C HIS A 77 11.45 13.37 -5.19
N SER A 78 11.90 14.46 -4.55
CA SER A 78 11.69 15.83 -5.06
C SER A 78 12.77 16.34 -6.02
N VAL A 79 13.99 15.77 -6.01
CA VAL A 79 15.17 16.43 -6.62
C VAL A 79 15.50 15.98 -8.07
N LYS A 80 14.93 14.88 -8.62
CA LYS A 80 15.57 14.19 -9.78
C LYS A 80 14.79 14.07 -11.11
N CYS A 81 13.69 14.79 -11.29
CA CYS A 81 12.90 14.72 -12.55
C CYS A 81 13.15 15.87 -13.54
N THR A 82 14.21 16.67 -13.36
CA THR A 82 14.58 17.73 -14.30
C THR A 82 15.42 17.19 -15.46
N GLY A 83 15.28 17.78 -16.65
CA GLY A 83 16.02 17.40 -17.87
C GLY A 83 15.62 16.06 -18.51
N GLY A 84 16.07 15.83 -19.75
CA GLY A 84 15.90 14.56 -20.48
C GLY A 84 14.48 14.27 -21.01
N SER A 85 14.35 13.11 -21.67
CA SER A 85 13.12 12.57 -22.26
C SER A 85 12.13 12.06 -21.19
N ALA A 86 10.88 11.85 -21.60
CA ALA A 86 9.85 11.28 -20.72
C ALA A 86 10.22 9.90 -20.18
N LYS A 87 10.87 9.05 -21.00
CA LYS A 87 11.33 7.72 -20.59
C LYS A 87 12.37 7.80 -19.48
N GLU A 88 13.34 8.69 -19.60
CA GLU A 88 14.40 8.85 -18.61
C GLU A 88 13.86 9.45 -17.31
N LYS A 89 12.94 10.42 -17.39
CA LYS A 89 12.23 10.95 -16.22
C LYS A 89 11.47 9.84 -15.48
N ARG A 90 10.74 8.98 -16.21
CA ARG A 90 10.03 7.83 -15.62
C ARG A 90 10.98 6.85 -14.93
N LEU A 91 12.11 6.52 -15.57
CA LEU A 91 13.11 5.62 -14.98
C LEU A 91 13.71 6.20 -13.69
N ARG A 92 14.07 7.49 -13.69
CA ARG A 92 14.59 8.19 -12.50
C ARG A 92 13.56 8.24 -11.37
N ALA A 93 12.29 8.48 -11.68
CA ALA A 93 11.22 8.45 -10.70
C ALA A 93 11.09 7.06 -10.06
N ILE A 94 11.04 5.99 -10.87
CA ILE A 94 10.96 4.61 -10.36
C ILE A 94 12.15 4.27 -9.46
N GLN A 95 13.38 4.55 -9.93
CA GLN A 95 14.59 4.27 -9.15
C GLN A 95 14.64 5.06 -7.84
N SER A 96 14.19 6.31 -7.86
CA SER A 96 14.15 7.16 -6.66
C SER A 96 13.10 6.68 -5.66
N THR A 97 11.94 6.21 -6.13
CA THR A 97 10.91 5.59 -5.27
C THR A 97 11.41 4.28 -4.66
N ILE A 98 12.10 3.43 -5.42
CA ILE A 98 12.72 2.20 -4.89
C ILE A 98 13.75 2.53 -3.80
N ALA A 99 14.63 3.50 -4.06
CA ALA A 99 15.62 3.93 -3.07
C ALA A 99 14.97 4.52 -1.81
N ALA A 100 13.88 5.29 -1.95
CA ALA A 100 13.12 5.82 -0.83
C ALA A 100 12.48 4.69 0.01
N TRP A 101 11.89 3.69 -0.66
CA TRP A 101 11.28 2.51 -0.04
C TRP A 101 12.30 1.70 0.78
N VAL A 102 13.46 1.39 0.20
CA VAL A 102 14.54 0.66 0.89
C VAL A 102 15.06 1.41 2.12
N ALA A 103 14.91 2.74 2.15
CA ALA A 103 15.31 3.56 3.30
C ALA A 103 14.22 3.69 4.39
N ILE A 104 13.06 3.05 4.22
CA ILE A 104 12.02 2.91 5.25
C ILE A 104 12.43 1.76 6.17
N THR A 105 12.35 1.99 7.48
CA THR A 105 12.67 0.97 8.48
C THR A 105 11.40 0.29 8.96
N GLN A 106 11.50 -0.97 9.39
CA GLN A 106 10.39 -1.69 10.02
C GLN A 106 9.76 -0.91 11.19
N ARG A 107 10.56 -0.18 11.98
CA ARG A 107 10.06 0.68 13.05
C ARG A 107 9.10 1.76 12.52
N THR A 108 9.37 2.31 11.35
CA THR A 108 8.53 3.34 10.74
C THR A 108 7.23 2.75 10.20
N GLU A 109 7.29 1.54 9.65
CA GLU A 109 6.12 0.77 9.23
C GLU A 109 5.22 0.45 10.43
N ILE A 110 5.76 -0.14 11.50
CA ILE A 110 4.97 -0.42 12.72
C ILE A 110 4.30 0.86 13.26
N ARG A 111 5.00 1.99 13.21
CA ARG A 111 4.43 3.28 13.63
C ARG A 111 3.28 3.72 12.74
N SER A 112 3.35 3.56 11.42
CA SER A 112 2.25 3.95 10.52
C SER A 112 0.99 3.15 10.79
N PHE A 113 1.13 1.85 11.09
CA PHE A 113 0.01 1.02 11.54
C PHE A 113 -0.59 1.50 12.86
N ALA A 114 0.26 1.85 13.84
CA ALA A 114 -0.23 2.38 15.12
C ALA A 114 -0.94 3.73 14.97
N SER A 115 -0.42 4.63 14.12
CA SER A 115 -1.03 5.94 13.83
C SER A 115 -2.40 5.81 13.13
N ALA A 116 -2.60 4.75 12.35
CA ALA A 116 -3.85 4.51 11.62
C ALA A 116 -4.97 3.93 12.49
N ILE A 117 -4.70 3.61 13.76
CA ILE A 117 -5.73 3.18 14.71
C ILE A 117 -6.56 4.41 15.13
N PRO A 118 -7.88 4.41 14.88
CA PRO A 118 -8.73 5.54 15.28
C PRO A 118 -8.64 5.79 16.78
N GLN A 119 -8.24 6.99 17.17
CA GLN A 119 -8.29 7.45 18.56
C GLN A 119 -9.66 8.09 18.80
N TYR A 120 -10.59 7.31 19.35
CA TYR A 120 -11.83 7.88 19.85
C TYR A 120 -11.56 8.54 21.21
N PRO A 121 -12.11 9.74 21.49
CA PRO A 121 -12.19 10.18 22.88
C PRO A 121 -12.98 9.13 23.67
N GLU A 122 -12.49 8.73 24.85
CA GLU A 122 -13.28 7.93 25.78
C GLU A 122 -14.65 8.59 25.91
N MET A 123 -15.71 7.88 25.49
CA MET A 123 -17.05 8.32 25.84
C MET A 123 -17.13 8.19 27.35
N ALA A 124 -17.06 9.32 28.06
CA ALA A 124 -17.33 9.37 29.48
C ALA A 124 -18.72 8.73 29.69
N VAL A 125 -18.71 7.55 30.31
CA VAL A 125 -19.91 6.83 30.75
C VAL A 125 -20.50 7.56 31.95
#